data_AF-A0A6L6EN53-F1
#
_entry.id   AF-A0A6L6EN53-F1
#
_cell.length_a   1.000
_cell.length_b   1.000
_cell.length_c   1.000
_cell.angle_alpha   90.00
_cell.angle_beta   90.00
_cell.angle_gamma   90.00
#
_symmetry.space_group_name_H-M   'P 1'
#
loop_
_entity.id
_entity.type
_entity.pdbx_description
1 polymer ?
#
loop_
_entity_poly.entity_id
_entity_poly.type
_entity_poly.pdbx_seq_one_letter_code
_entity_poly.pdbx_strand_id
1 'polypeptide(L)'
;VCLGHQCIGQIYGGDVVRAPEIMHGKTSLIEHTGVGVFTGLPNPFEATRYHSLVVQRDTMPDVLEITAQTADGLVMGLRHREFDVEGVQFHPESILTAGGHQLVGNFLDRCR
;
A
#
# COMPACT_ATOMS: atom_id res chain seq x y z
N VAL A 1 0.41 -7.42 -0.36
CA VAL A 1 -0.99 -7.10 0.00
C VAL A 1 -1.20 -7.34 1.50
N CYS A 2 -1.83 -6.41 2.22
CA CYS A 2 -2.19 -6.51 3.64
C CYS A 2 -1.03 -7.00 4.54
N LEU A 3 -1.13 -8.19 5.16
CA LEU A 3 -0.05 -8.76 5.97
C LEU A 3 1.27 -8.86 5.19
N GLY A 4 1.23 -9.19 3.90
CA GLY A 4 2.43 -9.22 3.07
C GLY A 4 3.09 -7.85 2.91
N HIS A 5 2.31 -6.75 2.90
CA HIS A 5 2.88 -5.39 2.93
C HIS A 5 3.54 -5.09 4.27
N GLN A 6 2.95 -5.55 5.38
CA GLN A 6 3.52 -5.41 6.72
C GLN A 6 4.82 -6.21 6.85
N CYS A 7 4.87 -7.43 6.30
CA CYS A 7 6.08 -8.23 6.24
C CYS A 7 7.19 -7.55 5.43
N ILE A 8 6.86 -6.89 4.30
CA ILE A 8 7.82 -6.07 3.54
C ILE A 8 8.37 -4.95 4.43
N GLY A 9 7.50 -4.16 5.07
CA GLY A 9 7.94 -3.11 6.00
C GLY A 9 8.88 -3.66 7.08
N GLN A 10 8.49 -4.76 7.73
CA GLN A 10 9.23 -5.35 8.83
C GLN A 10 10.56 -5.97 8.42
N ILE A 11 10.63 -6.72 7.31
CA ILE A 11 11.87 -7.41 6.90
C ILE A 11 12.96 -6.43 6.47
N TYR A 12 12.58 -5.26 5.96
CA TYR A 12 13.51 -4.19 5.57
C TYR A 12 13.82 -3.20 6.71
N GLY A 13 13.26 -3.42 7.91
CA GLY A 13 13.65 -2.68 9.12
C GLY A 13 12.66 -1.60 9.61
N GLY A 14 11.46 -1.53 9.05
CA GLY A 14 10.40 -0.65 9.56
C GLY A 14 9.54 -1.30 10.64
N ASP A 15 8.99 -0.49 11.54
CA ASP A 15 8.12 -0.99 12.60
C ASP A 15 6.68 -1.21 12.10
N VAL A 16 6.04 -2.27 12.59
CA VAL A 16 4.61 -2.53 12.38
C VAL A 16 3.90 -2.27 13.70
N VAL A 17 3.07 -1.22 13.71
CA VAL A 17 2.39 -0.72 14.90
C VAL A 17 0.87 -0.83 14.75
N ARG A 18 0.16 -0.65 15.86
CA ARG A 18 -1.30 -0.54 15.81
C ARG A 18 -1.71 0.70 15.04
N ALA A 19 -2.67 0.54 14.14
CA ALA A 19 -3.30 1.68 13.48
C ALA A 19 -4.02 2.55 14.52
N PRO A 20 -4.08 3.88 14.33
CA PRO A 20 -4.84 4.77 15.22
C PRO A 20 -6.32 4.38 15.33
N GLU A 21 -6.88 3.86 14.24
CA GLU A 21 -8.24 3.33 14.17
C GLU A 21 -8.28 1.95 13.53
N ILE A 22 -9.14 1.08 14.06
CA ILE A 22 -9.39 -0.26 13.50
C ILE A 22 -10.37 -0.11 12.33
N MET A 23 -9.94 -0.52 11.14
CA MET A 23 -10.77 -0.51 9.93
C MET A 23 -11.09 -1.94 9.51
N HIS A 24 -12.39 -2.29 9.42
CA HIS A 24 -12.83 -3.60 8.95
C HIS A 24 -14.00 -3.45 7.97
N GLY A 25 -13.75 -3.76 6.69
CA GLY A 25 -14.77 -3.65 5.63
C GLY A 25 -15.18 -2.22 5.31
N LYS A 26 -14.32 -1.24 5.62
CA LYS A 26 -14.54 0.18 5.30
C LYS A 26 -13.63 0.60 4.14
N THR A 27 -14.09 1.55 3.35
CA THR A 27 -13.27 2.16 2.31
C THR A 27 -12.51 3.37 2.84
N SER A 28 -11.43 3.74 2.16
CA SER A 28 -10.70 4.98 2.38
C SER A 28 -10.18 5.51 1.05
N LEU A 29 -10.06 6.84 0.95
CA LEU A 29 -9.35 7.46 -0.15
C LEU A 29 -7.85 7.27 0.03
N ILE A 30 -7.20 6.78 -1.02
CA ILE A 30 -5.78 6.50 -1.08
C ILE A 30 -5.15 7.46 -2.08
N GLU A 31 -4.27 8.32 -1.59
CA GLU A 31 -3.40 9.17 -2.39
C GLU A 31 -2.13 8.39 -2.77
N HIS A 32 -1.61 8.57 -3.97
CA HIS A 32 -0.41 7.88 -4.43
C HIS A 32 0.50 8.75 -5.30
N THR A 33 1.72 8.29 -5.53
CA THR A 33 2.71 8.97 -6.38
C THR A 33 2.61 8.59 -7.86
N GLY A 34 1.76 7.61 -8.20
CA GLY A 34 1.47 7.22 -9.59
C GLY A 34 2.57 6.39 -10.24
N VAL A 35 3.48 5.85 -9.42
CA VAL A 35 4.59 4.99 -9.84
C VAL A 35 4.27 3.51 -9.57
N GLY A 36 4.99 2.62 -10.26
CA GLY A 36 4.91 1.19 -10.00
C GLY A 36 3.50 0.63 -10.23
N VAL A 37 2.99 -0.10 -9.25
CA VAL A 37 1.63 -0.68 -9.33
C VAL A 37 0.53 0.39 -9.42
N PHE A 38 0.81 1.65 -9.07
CA PHE A 38 -0.16 2.75 -9.15
C PHE A 38 -0.24 3.47 -10.50
N THR A 39 0.53 3.01 -11.49
CA THR A 39 0.62 3.69 -12.80
C THR A 39 -0.75 3.81 -13.48
N GLY A 40 -1.13 5.04 -13.83
CA GLY A 40 -2.38 5.33 -14.54
C GLY A 40 -3.67 5.18 -13.72
N LEU A 41 -3.58 4.97 -12.40
CA LEU A 41 -4.75 4.99 -11.51
C LEU A 41 -5.20 6.43 -11.20
N PRO A 42 -6.51 6.65 -10.94
CA PRO A 42 -7.00 7.91 -10.40
C PRO A 42 -6.36 8.25 -9.04
N ASN A 43 -6.10 9.52 -8.79
CA ASN A 43 -5.47 9.97 -7.54
C ASN A 43 -6.29 11.10 -6.89
N PRO A 44 -6.88 10.90 -5.70
CA PRO A 44 -6.94 9.63 -4.97
C PRO A 44 -7.91 8.61 -5.59
N PHE A 45 -7.84 7.34 -5.15
CA PHE A 45 -8.85 6.32 -5.44
C PHE A 45 -9.41 5.68 -4.17
N GLU A 46 -10.58 5.04 -4.28
CA GLU A 46 -11.23 4.37 -3.16
C GLU A 46 -10.74 2.92 -3.02
N ALA A 47 -10.28 2.53 -1.83
CA ALA A 47 -9.80 1.18 -1.54
C ALA A 47 -10.35 0.59 -0.24
N THR A 48 -10.59 -0.72 -0.23
CA THR A 48 -11.10 -1.43 0.96
C THR A 48 -9.99 -1.75 1.95
N ARG A 49 -10.23 -1.45 3.23
CA ARG A 49 -9.31 -1.69 4.35
C ARG A 49 -9.87 -2.68 5.37
N TYR A 50 -8.99 -3.55 5.88
CA TYR A 50 -9.32 -4.61 6.85
C TYR A 50 -8.31 -4.75 7.99
N HIS A 51 -7.44 -3.76 8.21
CA HIS A 51 -6.24 -3.94 9.02
C HIS A 51 -6.27 -3.13 10.33
N SER A 52 -5.78 -3.77 11.40
CA SER A 52 -5.55 -3.20 12.73
C SER A 52 -4.10 -2.76 12.95
N LEU A 53 -3.21 -3.12 12.03
CA LEU A 53 -1.79 -2.79 12.02
C LEU A 53 -1.43 -2.01 10.76
N VAL A 54 -0.36 -1.22 10.84
CA VAL A 54 0.21 -0.44 9.74
C VAL A 54 1.73 -0.36 9.89
N VAL A 55 2.44 -0.17 8.78
CA VAL A 55 3.87 0.17 8.82
C VAL A 55 4.00 1.62 9.30
N GLN A 56 4.82 1.86 10.33
CA GLN A 56 5.04 3.19 10.90
C GLN A 56 5.93 4.02 9.97
N ARG A 57 5.42 5.21 9.61
CA ARG A 57 6.11 6.15 8.73
C ARG A 57 7.44 6.63 9.31
N ASP A 58 7.49 6.95 10.59
CA ASP A 58 8.68 7.55 11.22
C ASP A 58 9.87 6.59 11.31
N THR A 59 9.60 5.29 11.19
CA THR A 59 10.61 4.23 11.21
C THR A 59 10.87 3.68 9.81
N MET A 60 10.42 4.37 8.76
CA MET A 60 10.58 3.88 7.39
C MET A 60 12.06 3.80 7.03
N PRO A 61 12.59 2.61 6.69
CA PRO A 61 13.99 2.47 6.31
C PRO A 61 14.24 3.12 4.95
N ASP A 62 15.44 3.67 4.75
CA ASP A 62 15.80 4.38 3.51
C ASP A 62 15.69 3.52 2.25
N VAL A 63 15.77 2.19 2.36
CA VAL A 63 15.63 1.25 1.25
C VAL A 63 14.20 1.14 0.71
N LEU A 64 13.21 1.61 1.48
CA LEU A 64 11.80 1.66 1.09
C LEU A 64 11.35 3.09 0.79
N GLU A 65 10.46 3.22 -0.18
CA GLU A 65 9.76 4.45 -0.54
C GLU A 65 8.26 4.28 -0.27
N ILE A 66 7.64 5.28 0.37
CA ILE A 66 6.19 5.35 0.52
C ILE A 66 5.58 5.82 -0.80
N THR A 67 4.81 4.96 -1.45
CA THR A 67 4.20 5.22 -2.76
C THR A 67 2.71 5.53 -2.69
N ALA A 68 2.06 5.24 -1.56
CA ALA A 68 0.69 5.62 -1.30
C ALA A 68 0.40 5.83 0.19
N GLN A 69 -0.58 6.68 0.49
CA GLN A 69 -1.00 7.02 1.84
C GLN A 69 -2.47 7.44 1.91
N THR A 70 -3.05 7.49 3.11
CA THR A 70 -4.30 8.21 3.36
C THR A 70 -4.02 9.70 3.64
N ALA A 71 -5.07 10.53 3.65
CA ALA A 71 -4.96 11.97 3.92
C ALA A 71 -4.37 12.31 5.30
N ASP A 72 -4.57 11.45 6.29
CA ASP A 72 -3.98 11.53 7.64
C ASP A 72 -2.57 10.90 7.72
N GLY A 73 -2.01 10.47 6.58
CA GLY A 73 -0.63 10.04 6.48
C GLY A 73 -0.35 8.60 6.87
N LEU A 74 -1.36 7.72 6.93
CA LEU A 74 -1.11 6.29 7.12
C LEU A 74 -0.49 5.70 5.85
N VAL A 75 0.54 4.86 6.01
CA VAL A 75 1.23 4.20 4.89
C VAL A 75 0.31 3.18 4.24
N MET A 76 0.06 3.33 2.93
CA MET A 76 -0.82 2.47 2.14
C MET A 76 -0.10 1.76 0.98
N GLY A 77 1.05 2.28 0.56
CA GLY A 77 1.87 1.73 -0.50
C GLY A 77 3.35 1.84 -0.18
N LEU A 78 4.10 0.80 -0.48
CA LEU A 78 5.55 0.71 -0.34
C LEU A 78 6.16 0.19 -1.62
N ARG A 79 7.35 0.68 -1.95
CA ARG A 79 8.22 0.15 -3.01
C ARG A 79 9.66 0.10 -2.53
N HIS A 80 10.37 -0.99 -2.79
CA HIS A 80 11.81 -1.04 -2.57
C HIS A 80 12.52 -0.22 -3.65
N ARG A 81 13.52 0.57 -3.26
CA ARG A 81 14.24 1.47 -4.18
C ARG A 81 15.05 0.73 -5.24
N GLU A 82 15.65 -0.40 -4.85
CA GLU A 82 16.55 -1.19 -5.71
C GLU A 82 15.95 -2.49 -6.26
N PHE A 83 14.98 -3.11 -5.57
CA PHE A 83 14.45 -4.43 -5.90
C PHE A 83 13.02 -4.30 -6.38
N ASP A 84 12.57 -5.26 -7.18
CA ASP A 84 11.18 -5.29 -7.64
C ASP A 84 10.23 -5.84 -6.56
N VAL A 85 10.09 -5.06 -5.49
CA VAL A 85 9.23 -5.37 -4.35
C VAL A 85 8.29 -4.21 -4.12
N GLU A 86 7.00 -4.47 -4.23
CA GLU A 86 5.94 -3.51 -3.94
C GLU A 86 4.90 -4.11 -3.01
N GLY A 87 4.42 -3.31 -2.06
CA GLY A 87 3.43 -3.73 -1.08
C GLY A 87 2.31 -2.72 -0.99
N VAL A 88 1.07 -3.19 -1.03
CA VAL A 88 -0.13 -2.38 -0.72
C VAL A 88 -0.80 -2.87 0.56
N GLN A 89 -1.21 -1.94 1.42
CA GLN A 89 -1.81 -2.24 2.72
C GLN A 89 -3.30 -2.60 2.62
N PHE A 90 -3.99 -2.04 1.63
CA PHE A 90 -5.38 -2.36 1.29
C PHE A 90 -5.47 -3.62 0.41
N HIS A 91 -6.70 -4.03 0.10
CA HIS A 91 -7.01 -5.26 -0.66
C HIS A 91 -7.42 -4.92 -2.11
N PRO A 92 -6.50 -4.97 -3.09
CA PRO A 92 -6.82 -4.68 -4.49
C PRO A 92 -7.77 -5.72 -5.11
N GLU A 93 -7.90 -6.90 -4.50
CA GLU A 93 -8.83 -7.94 -4.93
C GLU A 93 -10.28 -7.72 -4.45
N SER A 94 -10.49 -6.79 -3.52
CA SER A 94 -11.83 -6.48 -3.01
C SER A 94 -12.67 -5.77 -4.08
N ILE A 95 -13.95 -6.15 -4.21
CA ILE A 95 -14.88 -5.55 -5.17
C ILE A 95 -15.08 -4.04 -4.97
N LEU A 96 -14.89 -3.54 -3.75
CA LEU A 96 -15.04 -2.13 -3.41
C LEU A 96 -13.76 -1.32 -3.64
N THR A 97 -12.66 -1.95 -4.06
CA THR A 97 -11.43 -1.23 -4.43
C THR A 97 -11.51 -0.78 -5.88
N ALA A 98 -11.69 0.52 -6.10
CA ALA A 98 -11.67 1.13 -7.41
C ALA A 98 -10.27 0.97 -8.04
N GLY A 99 -10.21 0.46 -9.28
CA GLY A 99 -8.92 0.28 -9.97
C GLY A 99 -8.09 -0.95 -9.54
N GLY A 100 -8.64 -1.83 -8.69
CA GLY A 100 -7.94 -3.04 -8.22
C GLY A 100 -7.38 -3.93 -9.33
N HIS A 101 -8.16 -4.19 -10.39
CA HIS A 101 -7.70 -4.96 -11.55
C HIS A 101 -6.54 -4.29 -12.30
N GLN A 102 -6.57 -2.97 -12.47
CA GLN A 102 -5.48 -2.24 -13.14
C GLN A 102 -4.21 -2.28 -12.29
N LEU A 103 -4.33 -2.15 -10.97
CA LEU A 103 -3.19 -2.26 -10.04
C LEU A 103 -2.49 -3.62 -10.18
N VAL A 104 -3.27 -4.71 -10.19
CA VAL A 104 -2.73 -6.07 -10.41
C VAL A 104 -2.17 -6.23 -11.83
N GLY A 105 -2.81 -5.64 -12.83
CA GLY A 105 -2.30 -5.61 -14.21
C GLY A 105 -0.92 -4.96 -14.31
N ASN A 106 -0.76 -3.78 -13.71
CA ASN A 106 0.52 -3.06 -13.63
C ASN A 106 1.62 -3.90 -12.97
N PHE A 107 1.27 -4.67 -11.93
CA PHE A 107 2.21 -5.61 -11.30
C PHE A 107 2.64 -6.71 -12.28
N LEU A 108 1.67 -7.39 -12.91
CA LEU A 108 1.95 -8.49 -13.82
C LEU A 108 2.73 -8.06 -15.08
N ASP A 109 2.48 -6.86 -15.60
CA ASP A 109 3.21 -6.33 -16.76
C ASP A 109 4.69 -6.08 -16.45
N ARG A 110 5.06 -5.88 -15.18
CA ARG A 110 6.46 -5.73 -14.72
C ARG A 110 7.17 -7.08 -14.53
N CYS A 111 6.42 -8.19 -14.47
CA CYS A 111 6.97 -9.54 -14.36
C CYS A 111 7.28 -10.19 -15.73
N ARG A 112 7.05 -9.48 -16.84
CA ARG A 112 7.32 -9.95 -18.21
C ARG A 112 8.72 -9.55 -18.64
#